data_AF-A0A356FAD9-F1
#
_entry.id   AF-A0A356FAD9-F1
#
_cell.length_a   1.000
_cell.length_b   1.000
_cell.length_c   1.000
_cell.angle_alpha   90.00
_cell.angle_beta   90.00
_cell.angle_gamma   90.00
#
_symmetry.space_group_name_H-M   'P 1'
#
loop_
_entity.id
_entity.type
_entity.pdbx_description
1 polymer ?
#
loop_
_entity_poly.entity_id
_entity_poly.type
_entity_poly.pdbx_seq_one_letter_code
_entity_poly.pdbx_strand_id
1 'polypeptide(L)' 'LNFLFLGGASPSCFDAADADDNGSVQLTDGIFILNFLFLGGDAPPAPGMPGFGPCGPDTEADDPIGCDSYSSCQ' A
#
# COMPACT_ATOMS: atom_id res chain seq x y z
N LEU A 1 4.57 7.61 -0.40
CA LEU A 1 4.96 8.38 -1.61
C LEU A 1 6.36 9.03 -1.52
N ASN A 2 6.77 9.62 -0.38
CA ASN A 2 8.11 10.24 -0.25
C ASN A 2 9.26 9.26 -0.53
N PHE A 3 9.17 8.02 -0.03
CA PHE A 3 10.13 6.96 -0.34
C PHE A 3 10.28 6.73 -1.85
N LEU A 4 9.15 6.51 -2.54
CA LEU A 4 9.11 6.18 -3.97
C LEU A 4 9.60 7.31 -4.88
N PHE A 5 9.16 8.55 -4.66
CA PHE A 5 9.41 9.64 -5.61
C PHE A 5 10.59 10.54 -5.26
N LEU A 6 10.97 10.60 -3.98
CA LEU A 6 11.97 11.56 -3.49
C LEU A 6 13.16 10.88 -2.81
N GLY A 7 13.18 9.54 -2.75
CA GLY A 7 14.24 8.78 -2.08
C GLY A 7 14.27 9.02 -0.56
N GLY A 8 13.09 9.25 0.04
CA GLY A 8 12.95 9.41 1.48
C GLY A 8 13.29 8.15 2.29
N ALA A 9 13.05 8.20 3.61
CA ALA A 9 13.20 7.03 4.47
C ALA A 9 12.29 5.87 4.03
N SER A 10 12.77 4.64 4.17
CA SER A 10 12.01 3.43 3.85
C SER A 10 10.77 3.29 4.76
N PRO A 11 9.66 2.76 4.23
CA PRO A 11 8.49 2.46 5.03
C PRO A 11 8.81 1.34 6.04
N SER A 12 8.14 1.35 7.19
CA SER A 12 8.25 0.29 8.21
C SER A 12 7.47 -0.98 7.86
N CYS A 13 6.65 -0.91 6.82
CA CYS A 13 5.77 -1.94 6.34
C CYS A 13 5.76 -1.81 4.81
N PHE A 14 6.53 -2.68 4.15
CA PHE A 14 6.65 -2.64 2.69
C PHE A 14 5.37 -3.15 2.04
N ASP A 15 4.74 -4.14 2.66
CA ASP A 15 3.44 -4.67 2.28
C ASP A 15 2.38 -3.55 2.18
N ALA A 16 2.25 -2.72 3.22
CA ALA A 16 1.34 -1.55 3.18
C ALA A 16 1.76 -0.44 2.20
N ALA A 17 2.93 -0.53 1.58
CA ALA A 17 3.41 0.39 0.56
C ALA A 17 3.27 -0.18 -0.87
N ASP A 18 2.89 -1.45 -1.00
CA ASP A 18 2.45 -2.09 -2.23
C ASP A 18 0.95 -1.82 -2.40
N ALA A 19 0.61 -0.95 -3.34
CA ALA A 19 -0.73 -0.40 -3.45
C ALA A 19 -1.61 -1.18 -4.43
N ASP A 20 -0.99 -1.90 -5.36
CA ASP A 20 -1.67 -2.78 -6.31
C ASP A 20 -1.50 -4.27 -5.96
N ASP A 21 -0.89 -4.58 -4.82
CA ASP A 21 -0.81 -5.90 -4.17
C ASP A 21 -0.09 -6.94 -5.05
N ASN A 22 1.04 -6.53 -5.64
CA ASN A 22 1.78 -7.34 -6.60
C ASN A 22 3.02 -8.04 -6.02
N GLY A 23 3.25 -7.90 -4.72
CA GLY A 23 4.39 -8.42 -3.97
C GLY A 23 5.68 -7.62 -4.16
N SER A 24 5.61 -6.36 -4.60
CA SER A 24 6.78 -5.51 -4.85
C SER A 24 6.47 -4.01 -4.85
N VAL A 25 7.12 -3.30 -3.94
CA VAL A 25 7.05 -1.82 -3.85
C VAL A 25 7.86 -1.15 -4.97
N GLN A 26 7.15 -0.44 -5.84
CA GLN A 26 7.62 0.17 -7.08
C GLN A 26 7.04 1.58 -7.29
N LEU A 27 7.51 2.28 -8.33
CA LEU A 27 6.97 3.61 -8.67
C LEU A 27 5.48 3.56 -9.07
N THR A 28 5.04 2.43 -9.62
CA THR A 28 3.67 2.21 -10.08
C THR A 28 2.67 2.26 -8.93
N ASP A 29 3.04 1.83 -7.72
CA ASP A 29 2.20 1.94 -6.52
C ASP A 29 1.81 3.38 -6.21
N GLY A 30 2.79 4.27 -6.31
CA GLY A 30 2.57 5.70 -6.13
C GLY A 30 1.62 6.28 -7.18
N ILE A 31 1.75 5.82 -8.43
CA ILE A 31 0.85 6.23 -9.52
C ILE A 31 -0.55 5.65 -9.33
N PHE A 32 -0.67 4.40 -8.89
CA PHE A 32 -1.92 3.72 -8.61
C PHE A 32 -2.75 4.48 -7.56
N ILE A 33 -2.13 4.85 -6.43
CA ILE A 33 -2.79 5.67 -5.40
C ILE A 33 -3.25 7.03 -5.96
N LEU A 34 -2.42 7.70 -6.76
CA LEU A 34 -2.79 9.01 -7.33
C LEU A 34 -3.94 8.89 -8.35
N ASN A 35 -3.97 7.83 -9.15
CA ASN A 35 -5.07 7.54 -10.07
C ASN A 35 -6.39 7.32 -9.31
N PHE A 36 -6.37 6.52 -8.24
CA PHE A 36 -7.54 6.32 -7.39
C PHE A 36 -8.04 7.64 -6.78
N LEU A 37 -7.15 8.38 -6.11
CA LEU A 37 -7.51 9.58 -5.35
C LEU A 37 -8.02 10.75 -6.21
N PHE A 38 -7.49 10.92 -7.43
CA PHE A 38 -7.71 12.13 -8.22
C PHE A 38 -8.37 11.90 -9.58
N LEU A 39 -8.31 10.69 -10.11
CA LEU A 39 -8.81 10.37 -11.45
C LEU A 39 -9.94 9.35 -11.44
N GLY A 40 -10.35 8.86 -10.26
CA GLY A 40 -11.41 7.87 -10.12
C GLY A 40 -11.03 6.50 -10.65
N GLY A 41 -9.73 6.14 -10.54
CA GLY A 41 -9.24 4.80 -10.85
C GLY A 41 -9.73 3.74 -9.86
N ASP A 42 -9.27 2.51 -10.06
CA ASP A 42 -9.62 1.38 -9.18
C ASP A 42 -9.14 1.60 -7.75
N ALA A 43 -9.94 1.13 -6.79
CA ALA A 43 -9.55 1.17 -5.39
C ALA A 43 -8.47 0.12 -5.10
N PRO A 44 -7.53 0.40 -4.17
CA PRO A 44 -6.59 -0.62 -3.68
C PRO A 44 -7.32 -1.87 -3.18
N PRO A 45 -6.72 -3.08 -3.37
CA PRO A 45 -7.23 -4.32 -2.80
C PRO A 45 -7.45 -4.24 -1.28
N ALA A 46 -8.32 -5.11 -0.76
CA ALA A 46 -8.56 -5.17 0.68
C ALA A 46 -7.31 -5.72 1.40
N PRO A 47 -6.94 -5.22 2.59
CA PRO A 47 -7.73 -4.38 3.50
C PRO A 47 -7.74 -2.88 3.17
N GLY A 48 -7.00 -2.46 2.15
CA GLY A 48 -7.09 -1.13 1.55
C GLY A 48 -6.62 0.02 2.45
N MET A 49 -6.97 1.24 2.03
CA MET A 49 -6.56 2.48 2.69
C MET A 49 -7.43 2.77 3.94
N PRO A 50 -6.83 3.20 5.07
CA PRO A 50 -7.59 3.62 6.25
C PRO A 50 -8.65 4.67 5.89
N GLY A 51 -9.89 4.45 6.31
CA GLY A 51 -11.01 5.37 6.07
C GLY A 51 -11.81 5.12 4.79
N PHE A 52 -11.40 4.20 3.90
CA PHE A 52 -12.16 3.82 2.70
C PHE A 52 -12.84 2.43 2.80
N GLY A 53 -12.54 1.64 3.84
CA GLY A 53 -13.13 0.33 4.08
C GLY A 53 -12.82 -0.19 5.49
N PRO A 54 -13.42 -1.35 5.88
CA PRO A 54 -13.06 -2.00 7.12
C PRO A 54 -11.60 -2.46 7.07
N CYS A 55 -10.85 -2.16 8.13
CA CYS A 55 -9.54 -2.77 8.32
C CYS A 55 -9.69 -4.30 8.38
N GLY A 56 -8.74 -5.00 7.78
CA GLY A 56 -8.69 -6.46 7.80
C GLY A 56 -7.25 -6.94 7.80
N PRO A 57 -7.02 -8.22 8.12
CA PRO A 57 -5.76 -8.84 7.73
C PRO A 57 -5.65 -8.78 6.21
N ASP A 58 -4.43 -8.67 5.72
CA ASP A 58 -4.15 -9.09 4.36
C ASP A 58 -4.51 -10.59 4.24
N THR A 59 -5.31 -10.89 3.21
CA THR A 59 -5.84 -12.23 2.94
C THR A 59 -5.15 -12.91 1.77
N GLU A 60 -4.31 -12.17 1.04
CA GLU A 60 -3.48 -12.72 -0.01
C GLU A 60 -2.29 -13.43 0.65
N ALA A 61 -1.96 -14.62 0.15
CA ALA A 61 -1.07 -15.54 0.85
C ALA A 61 0.36 -15.41 0.30
N ASP A 62 1.30 -15.15 1.20
CA ASP A 62 2.76 -15.15 0.97
C ASP A 62 3.26 -14.07 0.00
N ASP A 63 3.05 -12.79 0.33
CA ASP A 63 3.84 -11.76 -0.29
C ASP A 63 5.33 -11.90 0.10
N PRO A 64 6.26 -11.79 -0.87
CA PRO A 64 7.69 -11.84 -0.60
C PRO A 64 8.18 -10.62 0.19
N ILE A 65 7.30 -9.63 0.39
CA ILE A 65 7.50 -8.44 1.22
C ILE A 65 6.62 -8.55 2.47
N GLY A 66 7.09 -7.99 3.58
CA GLY A 66 6.36 -8.03 4.84
C GLY A 66 6.48 -6.73 5.61
N CYS A 67 6.04 -6.76 6.87
CA CYS A 67 6.10 -5.61 7.77
C CYS A 67 7.00 -5.87 8.96
N ASP A 68 8.00 -5.00 9.15
CA ASP A 68 8.83 -5.00 10.34
C ASP A 68 8.00 -4.61 11.57
N SER A 69 7.03 -3.71 11.38
CA SER A 69 6.06 -3.35 12.40
C SER A 69 4.75 -2.86 11.79
N TYR A 70 3.63 -3.33 12.34
CA TYR A 70 2.28 -2.84 12.05
C TYR A 70 1.58 -2.51 13.37
N SER A 71 1.41 -1.22 13.66
CA SER A 71 0.92 -0.78 14.97
C SER A 71 -0.60 -0.78 15.07
N SER A 72 -1.33 -0.37 14.03
CA SER A 72 -2.79 -0.31 14.01
C SER A 72 -3.34 0.15 12.65
N CYS A 73 -4.54 -0.32 12.29
CA CYS A 73 -5.43 0.37 11.37
C CYS A 73 -6.47 1.12 12.22
N GLN A 74 -6.46 2.46 12.19
CA GLN A 74 -7.47 3.31 12.83
C GLN A 74 -7.90 4.41 11.88
#